data_AF-A0A7Y9L3F7-F1
#
_entry.id   AF-A0A7Y9L3F7-F1
#
_cell.length_a   1.000
_cell.length_b   1.000
_cell.length_c   1.000
_cell.angle_alpha   90.00
_cell.angle_beta   90.00
_cell.angle_gamma   90.00
#
_symmetry.space_group_name_H-M   'P 1'
#
loop_
_entity.id
_entity.type
_entity.pdbx_description
1 polymer ?
#
loop_
_entity_poly.entity_id
_entity_poly.type
_entity_poly.pdbx_seq_one_letter_code
_entity_poly.pdbx_strand_id
1 'polypeptide(L)' 'MELFEISVSYKNENHHFEVRDYMHHEGEQCKFELYKQGVFIASFEPGAHKRLHICKNAGVEEEDLLDLVAEQIESYNI' A
#
# COMPACT_ATOMS: atom_id res chain seq x y z
N MET A 1 15.63 -0.57 0.61
CA MET A 1 14.40 -0.09 1.27
C MET A 1 14.09 1.25 0.64
N GLU A 2 13.07 1.28 -0.21
CA GLU A 2 12.57 2.54 -0.77
C GLU A 2 11.34 2.97 0.04
N LEU A 3 11.26 4.26 0.30
CA LEU A 3 10.18 4.89 1.03
C LEU A 3 9.64 5.98 0.11
N PHE A 4 8.34 5.93 -0.17
CA PHE A 4 7.68 6.95 -0.96
C PHE A 4 6.32 7.25 -0.37
N GLU A 5 5.89 8.49 -0.56
CA GLU A 5 4.61 8.96 -0.07
C GLU A 5 3.64 9.07 -1.24
N ILE A 6 2.42 8.60 -1.02
CA ILE A 6 1.32 8.73 -1.97
C ILE A 6 0.21 9.56 -1.35
N SER A 7 -0.55 10.25 -2.19
CA SER A 7 -1.73 11.01 -1.77
C SER A 7 -2.90 10.56 -2.60
N VAL A 8 -3.96 10.09 -1.94
CA VAL A 8 -5.19 9.60 -2.59
C VAL A 8 -6.35 10.49 -2.15
N SER A 9 -7.12 10.98 -3.12
CA SER A 9 -8.35 11.71 -2.84
C SER A 9 -9.52 10.72 -2.71
N TYR A 10 -10.12 10.63 -1.53
CA TYR A 10 -11.27 9.76 -1.25
C TYR A 10 -12.31 10.54 -0.45
N LYS A 11 -13.59 10.43 -0.83
CA LYS A 11 -14.72 11.14 -0.17
C LYS A 11 -14.47 12.65 0.05
N ASN A 12 -13.87 13.34 -0.94
CA ASN A 12 -13.49 14.77 -0.86
C ASN A 12 -12.40 15.11 0.17
N GLU A 13 -11.74 14.12 0.75
CA GLU A 13 -10.58 14.29 1.62
C GLU A 13 -9.31 13.76 0.94
N ASN A 14 -8.18 14.42 1.19
CA ASN A 14 -6.89 13.95 0.72
C ASN A 14 -6.21 13.14 1.83
N HIS A 15 -6.03 11.85 1.56
CA HIS A 15 -5.38 10.92 2.45
C HIS A 15 -3.92 10.77 2.03
N HIS A 16 -3.01 11.11 2.93
CA HIS A 16 -1.58 10.94 2.75
C HIS A 16 -1.13 9.64 3.38
N PHE A 17 -0.39 8.83 2.62
CA PHE A 17 0.12 7.54 3.07
C PHE A 17 1.62 7.42 2.79
N GLU A 18 2.32 6.79 3.72
CA GLU A 18 3.71 6.39 3.60
C GLU A 18 3.76 4.92 3.15
N VAL A 19 4.38 4.67 2.01
CA VAL A 19 4.60 3.32 1.48
C VAL A 19 6.06 2.93 1.70
N ARG A 20 6.28 1.76 2.28
CA ARG A 20 7.60 1.20 2.52
C ARG A 20 7.81 -0.06 1.68
N ASP A 21 8.74 -0.02 0.74
CA ASP A 21 9.18 -1.18 -0.06
C ASP A 21 10.32 -1.90 0.66
N TYR A 22 10.02 -3.10 1.16
CA TYR A 22 11.00 -4.02 1.70
C TYR A 22 11.57 -4.88 0.56
N MET A 23 12.78 -4.53 0.12
CA MET A 23 13.55 -5.36 -0.81
C MET A 23 13.87 -6.71 -0.16
N HIS A 24 13.09 -7.73 -0.52
CA HIS A 24 13.38 -9.16 -0.50
C HIS A 24 14.30 -9.66 0.64
N HIS A 25 13.70 -10.09 1.76
CA HIS A 25 14.19 -11.28 2.43
C HIS A 25 13.33 -12.47 1.97
N GLU A 26 13.99 -13.49 1.42
CA GLU A 26 13.37 -14.72 0.89
C GLU A 26 12.34 -15.28 1.88
N GLY A 27 11.05 -15.20 1.51
CA GLY A 27 9.96 -15.85 2.24
C GLY A 27 8.78 -14.95 2.64
N GLU A 28 8.94 -13.62 2.63
CA GLU A 28 7.82 -12.72 2.93
C GLU A 28 7.06 -12.33 1.66
N GLN A 29 5.78 -12.72 1.61
CA GLN A 29 4.87 -12.42 0.52
C GLN A 29 4.50 -10.92 0.49
N CYS A 30 4.39 -10.25 1.65
CA CYS A 30 4.06 -8.83 1.72
C CYS A 30 5.28 -7.95 1.41
N LYS A 31 5.27 -7.23 0.29
CA LYS A 31 6.40 -6.40 -0.18
C LYS A 31 6.27 -4.93 0.26
N PHE A 32 5.06 -4.40 0.23
CA PHE A 32 4.79 -2.99 0.51
C PHE A 32 4.02 -2.85 1.81
N GLU A 33 4.50 -2.02 2.72
CA GLU A 33 3.74 -1.66 3.92
C GLU A 33 3.18 -0.25 3.81
N LEU A 34 1.91 -0.07 4.17
CA LEU A 34 1.19 1.18 4.14
C LEU A 34 1.00 1.72 5.55
N TYR A 35 1.48 2.95 5.77
CA TYR A 35 1.32 3.67 7.01
C TYR A 35 0.61 5.01 6.78
N LYS A 36 -0.15 5.47 7.77
CA LYS A 36 -0.79 6.78 7.79
C LYS A 36 -0.46 7.44 9.12
N GLN A 37 0.26 8.56 9.09
CA GLN A 37 0.69 9.27 10.31
C GLN A 37 1.43 8.35 11.30
N GLY A 38 2.26 7.44 10.80
CA GLY A 38 2.98 6.45 11.60
C GLY A 38 2.16 5.24 12.09
N VAL A 39 0.86 5.16 11.77
CA VAL A 39 0.00 4.00 12.09
C VAL A 39 0.02 3.01 10.93
N PHE A 40 0.27 1.73 11.21
CA PHE A 40 0.18 0.66 10.21
C PHE A 40 -1.28 0.45 9.79
N ILE A 41 -1.54 0.54 8.48
CA ILE A 41 -2.88 0.42 7.91
C ILE A 41 -3.05 -0.93 7.21
N ALA A 42 -2.14 -1.26 6.30
CA ALA A 42 -2.20 -2.48 5.50
C ALA A 42 -0.83 -2.81 4.94
N SER A 43 -0.69 -4.00 4.36
CA SER A 43 0.46 -4.36 3.52
C SER A 43 -0.02 -5.00 2.24
N PHE A 44 0.73 -4.79 1.16
CA PHE A 44 0.44 -5.30 -0.17
C PHE A 44 1.53 -6.27 -0.64
N GLU A 45 1.11 -7.30 -1.34
CA GLU A 45 1.97 -8.24 -2.03
C GLU A 45 1.85 -8.09 -3.56
N PRO A 46 2.94 -8.22 -4.31
CA PRO A 46 2.88 -8.32 -5.76
C PRO A 46 2.29 -9.69 -6.12
N GLY A 47 1.03 -9.72 -6.51
CA GLY A 47 0.37 -10.92 -7.00
C GLY A 47 0.68 -11.22 -8.46
N ALA A 48 0.06 -12.28 -8.96
CA ALA A 48 0.15 -12.64 -10.36
C ALA A 48 -0.33 -11.47 -11.26
N HIS A 49 0.35 -11.25 -12.38
CA HIS A 49 0.06 -10.18 -13.35
C HIS A 49 0.39 -8.74 -12.92
N LYS A 50 1.35 -8.55 -12.00
CA LYS A 50 1.78 -7.21 -11.51
C LYS A 50 0.66 -6.42 -10.81
N ARG A 51 -0.33 -7.13 -10.27
CA ARG A 51 -1.35 -6.50 -9.43
C ARG A 51 -0.99 -6.62 -7.97
N LEU A 52 -1.12 -5.52 -7.24
CA LEU A 52 -0.96 -5.50 -5.80
C LEU A 52 -2.21 -6.05 -5.14
N HIS A 53 -2.02 -7.02 -4.26
CA HIS A 53 -3.09 -7.60 -3.44
C HIS A 53 -2.84 -7.24 -1.98
N ILE A 54 -3.92 -7.05 -1.22
CA ILE A 54 -3.83 -6.82 0.22
C ILE A 54 -3.34 -8.11 0.88
N CYS A 55 -2.11 -8.07 1.42
CA CYS A 55 -1.48 -9.16 2.13
C CYS A 55 -1.88 -9.18 3.62
N LYS A 56 -1.94 -7.99 4.25
CA LYS A 56 -2.48 -7.81 5.61
C LYS A 56 -3.34 -6.56 5.64
N ASN A 57 -4.48 -6.64 6.31
CA ASN A 57 -5.35 -5.51 6.57
C ASN A 57 -5.45 -5.30 8.09
N ALA A 58 -5.09 -4.12 8.59
CA ALA A 58 -5.26 -3.78 10.01
C ALA A 58 -6.72 -3.46 10.38
N GLY A 59 -7.60 -3.32 9.38
CA GLY A 59 -9.01 -2.97 9.56
C GLY A 59 -9.24 -1.51 10.00
N VAL A 60 -8.24 -0.65 9.78
CA VAL A 60 -8.26 0.76 10.21
C VAL A 60 -8.91 1.67 9.17
N GLU A 61 -8.84 1.31 7.89
CA GLU A 61 -9.39 2.09 6.77
C GLU A 61 -10.33 1.20 5.92
N GLU A 62 -11.20 1.83 5.12
CA GLU A 62 -12.16 1.15 4.24
C GLU A 62 -11.45 0.40 3.10
N GLU A 63 -11.95 -0.78 2.73
CA GLU A 63 -11.36 -1.59 1.65
C GLU A 63 -11.30 -0.83 0.32
N ASP A 64 -12.35 -0.07 -0.02
CA ASP A 64 -12.38 0.78 -1.23
C ASP A 64 -11.20 1.78 -1.27
N LEU A 65 -10.78 2.31 -0.12
CA LEU A 65 -9.64 3.23 -0.04
C LEU A 65 -8.32 2.49 -0.22
N LEU A 66 -8.21 1.26 0.32
CA LEU A 66 -7.04 0.41 0.14
C LEU A 66 -6.87 -0.02 -1.32
N ASP A 67 -7.97 -0.28 -2.03
CA ASP A 67 -7.96 -0.58 -3.46
C ASP A 67 -7.44 0.61 -4.27
N LEU A 68 -7.92 1.83 -3.98
CA LEU A 68 -7.41 3.06 -4.63
C LEU A 68 -5.92 3.29 -4.34
N VAL A 69 -5.48 2.98 -3.12
CA VAL A 69 -4.06 3.04 -2.77
C VAL A 69 -3.25 2.03 -3.58
N ALA A 70 -3.72 0.79 -3.72
CA ALA A 70 -3.04 -0.23 -4.53
C ALA A 70 -2.91 0.22 -6.00
N GLU A 71 -4.00 0.71 -6.60
CA GLU A 71 -3.97 1.27 -7.97
C GLU A 71 -3.01 2.45 -8.09
N GLN A 72 -2.97 3.32 -7.09
CA GLN A 72 -2.06 4.47 -7.08
C GLN A 72 -0.61 4.01 -7.03
N ILE A 73 -0.26 3.01 -6.20
CA ILE A 73 1.09 2.43 -6.11
C ILE A 73 1.46 1.76 -7.45
N GLU A 74 0.56 1.00 -8.06
CA GLU A 74 0.76 0.41 -9.39
C GLU A 74 1.03 1.48 -10.47
N SER A 75 0.33 2.61 -10.40
CA SER A 75 0.53 3.74 -11.32
C SER A 75 1.92 4.39 -11.20
N TYR A 76 2.65 4.17 -10.10
CA TYR A 76 4.06 4.60 -9.98
C TYR A 76 5.02 3.72 -10.81
N ASN A 77 4.52 2.72 -11.55
CA ASN A 77 5.24 1.89 -12.52
C ASN A 77 6.51 1.23 -11.92
N ILE A 78 6.35 0.75 -10.68
CA ILE A 78 7.34 -0.01 -9.89
C ILE A 78 7.44 -1.46 -10.37
#